data_AF-A0A7D4I4N8-F1
#
_entry.id   AF-A0A7D4I4N8-F1
#
_cell.length_a   1.000
_cell.length_b   1.000
_cell.length_c   1.000
_cell.angle_alpha   90.00
_cell.angle_beta   90.00
_cell.angle_gamma   90.00
#
_symmetry.space_group_name_H-M   'P 1'
#
loop_
_entity.id
_entity.type
_entity.pdbx_description
1 polymer ?
#
loop_
_entity_poly.entity_id
_entity_poly.type
_entity_poly.pdbx_seq_one_letter_code
_entity_poly.pdbx_strand_id
1 'polypeptide(L)'
;MATGKPDAWSLFLTAHALVVEDIEKRLSAAGLPPLAWYDALWALERAPGGTARMFEIAERMVIARYNLTRLMDRIEAEGLVERFRSDEDRRATYARLTPKGRALRREMWKVYGPAVDELFLSRLPPAQQESMAASFLDIARHVRASSKESAE
;
A
#
# COMPACT_ATOMS: atom_id res chain seq x y z
N MET A 1 -36.31 -4.34 -15.50
CA MET A 1 -35.87 -5.12 -14.32
C MET A 1 -34.64 -5.90 -14.72
N ALA A 2 -33.44 -5.44 -14.35
CA ALA A 2 -32.22 -6.24 -14.51
C ALA A 2 -31.98 -7.00 -13.21
N THR A 3 -32.61 -8.16 -13.07
CA THR A 3 -32.35 -9.12 -11.98
C THR A 3 -31.09 -9.92 -12.32
N GLY A 4 -29.94 -9.26 -12.30
CA GLY A 4 -28.64 -9.92 -12.32
C GLY A 4 -28.10 -10.02 -10.91
N LYS A 5 -27.50 -11.15 -10.54
CA LYS A 5 -26.72 -11.25 -9.30
C LYS A 5 -25.71 -10.08 -9.26
N PRO A 6 -25.45 -9.47 -8.08
CA PRO A 6 -24.45 -8.41 -7.98
C PRO A 6 -23.12 -8.88 -8.56
N ASP A 7 -22.56 -8.12 -9.50
CA ASP A 7 -21.24 -8.42 -10.06
C ASP A 7 -20.17 -8.09 -9.02
N ALA A 8 -19.65 -9.13 -8.36
CA ALA A 8 -18.67 -9.01 -7.29
C ALA A 8 -17.39 -8.30 -7.76
N TRP A 9 -16.98 -8.48 -9.02
CA TRP A 9 -15.77 -7.85 -9.54
C TRP A 9 -15.94 -6.34 -9.71
N SER A 10 -16.99 -5.91 -10.41
CA SER A 10 -17.29 -4.49 -10.59
C SER A 10 -17.52 -3.77 -9.25
N LEU A 11 -18.23 -4.39 -8.32
CA LEU A 11 -18.47 -3.82 -6.99
C LEU A 11 -17.19 -3.72 -6.16
N PHE A 12 -16.30 -4.72 -6.22
CA PHE A 12 -14.98 -4.65 -5.57
C PHE A 12 -14.17 -3.46 -6.09
N LEU A 13 -14.05 -3.31 -7.42
CA LEU A 13 -13.31 -2.20 -8.03
C LEU A 13 -13.91 -0.84 -7.66
N THR A 14 -15.24 -0.73 -7.71
CA THR A 14 -15.96 0.50 -7.38
C THR A 14 -15.78 0.88 -5.92
N ALA A 15 -15.98 -0.07 -4.99
CA ALA A 15 -15.81 0.17 -3.56
C ALA A 15 -14.36 0.54 -3.22
N HIS A 16 -13.38 -0.17 -3.79
CA HIS A 16 -11.97 0.14 -3.62
C HIS A 16 -11.64 1.57 -4.08
N ALA A 17 -12.07 1.96 -5.28
CA ALA A 17 -11.80 3.29 -5.83
C ALA A 17 -12.40 4.40 -4.95
N LEU A 18 -13.66 4.27 -4.55
CA LEU A 18 -14.36 5.27 -3.72
C LEU A 18 -13.74 5.41 -2.33
N VAL A 19 -13.38 4.29 -1.69
CA VAL A 19 -12.74 4.29 -0.37
C VAL A 19 -11.37 4.96 -0.44
N VAL A 20 -10.54 4.61 -1.42
CA VAL A 20 -9.20 5.22 -1.60
C VAL A 20 -9.31 6.71 -1.91
N GLU A 21 -10.24 7.12 -2.77
CA GLU A 21 -10.46 8.53 -3.09
C GLU A 21 -10.85 9.36 -1.85
N ASP A 22 -11.73 8.81 -0.99
CA ASP A 22 -12.12 9.49 0.25
C ASP A 22 -10.96 9.60 1.24
N ILE A 23 -10.17 8.55 1.38
CA ILE A 23 -8.95 8.58 2.23
C ILE A 23 -7.96 9.63 1.73
N GLU A 24 -7.72 9.72 0.42
CA GLU A 24 -6.84 10.74 -0.16
C GLU A 24 -7.36 12.16 0.14
N LYS A 25 -8.68 12.40 0.03
CA LYS A 25 -9.30 13.67 0.41
C LYS A 25 -9.09 13.99 1.89
N ARG A 26 -9.26 13.01 2.78
CA ARG A 26 -9.07 13.19 4.23
C ARG A 26 -7.60 13.48 4.58
N LEU A 27 -6.65 12.78 3.96
CA LEU A 27 -5.23 13.05 4.14
C LEU A 27 -4.88 14.48 3.70
N SER A 28 -5.35 14.88 2.51
CA SER A 28 -5.15 16.24 2.00
C SER A 28 -5.75 17.29 2.93
N ALA A 29 -6.97 17.07 3.44
CA ALA A 29 -7.63 18.00 4.37
C ALA A 29 -6.89 18.12 5.72
N ALA A 30 -6.19 17.06 6.13
CA ALA A 30 -5.32 17.06 7.31
C ALA A 30 -3.90 17.63 7.05
N GLY A 31 -3.62 18.13 5.84
CA GLY A 31 -2.30 18.63 5.47
C GLY A 31 -1.22 17.54 5.35
N LEU A 32 -1.63 16.29 5.14
CA LEU A 32 -0.75 15.13 5.00
C LEU A 32 -0.46 14.82 3.53
N PRO A 33 0.67 14.16 3.23
CA PRO A 33 1.00 13.80 1.85
C PRO A 33 0.05 12.73 1.29
N PRO A 34 0.07 12.50 -0.04
CA PRO A 34 -0.76 11.49 -0.69
C PRO A 34 -0.56 10.09 -0.12
N LEU A 35 -1.59 9.24 -0.21
CA LEU A 35 -1.59 7.87 0.34
C LEU A 35 -0.44 7.00 -0.20
N ALA A 36 0.06 7.28 -1.40
CA ALA A 36 1.25 6.65 -1.96
C ALA A 36 2.49 6.75 -1.04
N TRP A 37 2.63 7.85 -0.29
CA TRP A 37 3.72 8.03 0.67
C TRP A 37 3.58 7.06 1.84
N TYR A 38 2.35 6.89 2.36
CA TYR A 38 2.08 5.90 3.39
C TYR A 38 2.47 4.50 2.91
N ASP A 39 2.06 4.12 1.69
CA ASP A 39 2.32 2.79 1.13
C ASP A 39 3.82 2.51 0.98
N ALA A 40 4.61 3.48 0.49
CA ALA A 40 6.07 3.34 0.37
C ALA A 40 6.77 3.27 1.74
N LEU A 41 6.41 4.15 2.68
CA LEU A 41 6.98 4.14 4.03
C LEU A 41 6.61 2.85 4.78
N TRP A 42 5.39 2.36 4.59
CA TRP A 42 4.92 1.10 5.18
C TRP A 42 5.57 -0.13 4.54
N ALA A 43 5.85 -0.10 3.24
CA ALA A 43 6.63 -1.15 2.56
C ALA A 43 8.03 -1.27 3.15
N LEU A 44 8.69 -0.15 3.42
CA LEU A 44 10.00 -0.13 4.09
C LEU A 44 9.92 -0.54 5.56
N GLU A 45 8.93 -0.05 6.32
CA GLU A 45 8.78 -0.38 7.75
C GLU A 45 8.60 -1.88 7.99
N ARG A 46 7.95 -2.59 7.06
CA ARG A 46 7.80 -4.06 7.07
C ARG A 46 9.00 -4.82 6.50
N ALA A 47 9.96 -4.13 5.89
CA ALA A 47 11.17 -4.77 5.39
C ALA A 47 12.15 -5.02 6.54
N PRO A 48 12.95 -6.10 6.49
CA PRO A 48 14.00 -6.33 7.49
C PRO A 48 14.90 -5.10 7.68
N GLY A 49 15.04 -4.65 8.93
CA GLY A 49 15.86 -3.47 9.24
C GLY A 49 15.36 -2.15 8.64
N GLY A 50 14.08 -2.07 8.23
CA GLY A 50 13.52 -0.86 7.62
C GLY A 50 14.15 -0.51 6.27
N THR A 51 14.77 -1.48 5.60
CA THR A 51 15.61 -1.28 4.42
C THR A 51 15.23 -2.26 3.32
N ALA A 52 15.12 -1.79 2.08
CA ALA A 52 14.83 -2.64 0.92
C ALA A 52 15.43 -2.06 -0.37
N ARG A 53 15.64 -2.92 -1.37
CA ARG A 53 15.99 -2.49 -2.73
C ARG A 53 14.79 -1.80 -3.38
N MET A 54 15.05 -0.85 -4.27
CA MET A 54 13.98 -0.11 -4.96
C MET A 54 12.93 -1.02 -5.64
N PHE A 55 13.34 -2.12 -6.27
CA PHE A 55 12.38 -3.05 -6.88
C PHE A 55 11.54 -3.81 -5.84
N GLU A 56 12.14 -4.20 -4.70
CA GLU A 56 11.44 -4.88 -3.60
C GLU A 56 10.42 -3.96 -2.94
N ILE A 57 10.72 -2.65 -2.86
CA ILE A 57 9.75 -1.64 -2.40
C ILE A 57 8.53 -1.66 -3.32
N ALA A 58 8.74 -1.63 -4.64
CA ALA A 58 7.65 -1.69 -5.63
C ALA A 58 6.77 -2.93 -5.47
N GLU A 59 7.38 -4.09 -5.24
CA GLU A 59 6.67 -5.36 -5.02
C GLU A 59 5.86 -5.37 -3.72
N ARG A 60 6.37 -4.70 -2.67
CA ARG A 60 5.75 -4.61 -1.35
C ARG A 60 4.63 -3.58 -1.26
N MET A 61 4.62 -2.59 -2.16
CA MET A 61 3.58 -1.59 -2.28
C MET A 61 2.30 -2.18 -2.86
N VAL A 62 1.17 -1.76 -2.30
CA VAL A 62 -0.16 -2.32 -2.60
C VAL A 62 -1.05 -1.31 -3.33
N ILE A 63 -0.91 -0.03 -3.03
CA ILE A 63 -1.83 1.03 -3.44
C ILE A 63 -1.29 1.79 -4.66
N ALA A 64 0.00 2.17 -4.67
CA ALA A 64 0.55 3.06 -5.70
C ALA A 64 1.91 2.58 -6.25
N ARG A 65 1.88 1.66 -7.22
CA ARG A 65 3.12 1.11 -7.82
C ARG A 65 3.75 1.98 -8.92
N TYR A 66 3.01 2.95 -9.44
CA TYR A 66 3.46 3.79 -10.55
C TYR A 66 4.42 4.90 -10.08
N ASN A 67 5.37 5.26 -10.95
CA ASN A 67 6.32 6.35 -10.72
C ASN A 67 7.14 6.23 -9.42
N LEU A 68 7.45 5.00 -8.97
CA LEU A 68 8.15 4.78 -7.70
C LEU A 68 9.43 5.61 -7.57
N THR A 69 10.24 5.73 -8.62
CA THR A 69 11.46 6.54 -8.59
C THR A 69 11.15 7.99 -8.20
N ARG A 70 10.19 8.64 -8.86
CA ARG A 70 9.78 10.03 -8.57
C ARG A 70 9.14 10.17 -7.19
N LEU A 71 8.40 9.15 -6.75
CA LEU A 71 7.84 9.13 -5.40
C LEU A 71 8.97 9.10 -4.36
N MET A 72 9.92 8.18 -4.52
CA MET A 72 11.05 8.02 -3.61
C MET A 72 11.99 9.24 -3.63
N ASP A 73 12.16 9.90 -4.77
CA ASP A 73 12.90 11.17 -4.86
C ASP A 73 12.29 12.24 -3.93
N ARG A 74 10.95 12.38 -3.93
CA ARG A 74 10.25 13.34 -3.07
C ARG A 74 10.31 12.94 -1.59
N ILE A 75 10.13 11.65 -1.30
CA ILE A 75 10.21 11.12 0.06
C ILE A 75 11.62 11.32 0.65
N GLU A 76 12.66 11.13 -0.17
CA GLU A 76 14.06 11.39 0.22
C GLU A 76 14.33 12.90 0.40
N ALA A 77 13.81 13.76 -0.49
CA ALA A 77 13.95 15.20 -0.34
C ALA A 77 13.37 15.73 0.99
N GLU A 78 12.32 15.07 1.49
CA GLU A 78 11.74 15.34 2.82
C GLU A 78 12.50 14.66 3.97
N GLY A 79 13.59 13.96 3.72
CA GLY A 79 14.40 13.27 4.74
C GLY A 79 13.68 12.10 5.42
N LEU A 80 12.66 11.53 4.77
CA LEU A 80 11.87 10.42 5.31
C LEU A 80 12.53 9.06 5.03
N VAL A 81 13.38 9.01 4.02
CA VAL A 81 14.19 7.86 3.65
C VAL A 81 15.60 8.33 3.29
N GLU A 82 16.57 7.43 3.42
CA GLU A 82 17.94 7.60 2.94
C GLU A 82 18.20 6.57 1.85
N ARG A 83 18.59 7.00 0.63
CA ARG A 83 19.03 6.07 -0.41
C ARG A 83 20.54 5.91 -0.40
N PHE A 84 20.97 4.68 -0.61
CA PHE A 84 22.38 4.35 -0.69
C PHE A 84 22.60 3.18 -1.66
N ARG A 85 23.84 3.05 -2.14
CA ARG A 85 24.27 1.90 -2.94
C ARG A 85 24.99 0.91 -2.02
N SER A 86 24.78 -0.38 -2.23
CA SER A 86 25.56 -1.40 -1.52
C SER A 86 26.98 -1.47 -2.07
N ASP A 87 27.96 -1.71 -1.21
CA ASP A 87 29.34 -1.97 -1.61
C ASP A 87 29.47 -3.34 -2.31
N GLU A 88 28.62 -4.31 -1.94
CA GLU A 88 28.59 -5.65 -2.53
C GLU A 88 27.91 -5.67 -3.92
N ASP A 89 26.92 -4.80 -4.12
CA ASP A 89 26.23 -4.65 -5.40
C ASP A 89 25.95 -3.17 -5.70
N ARG A 90 26.92 -2.53 -6.37
CA ARG A 90 26.86 -1.13 -6.76
C ARG A 90 25.75 -0.81 -7.77
N ARG A 91 25.13 -1.84 -8.38
CA ARG A 91 23.98 -1.69 -9.28
C ARG A 91 22.66 -1.63 -8.53
N ALA A 92 22.59 -2.16 -7.31
CA ALA A 92 21.41 -2.09 -6.47
C ALA A 92 21.34 -0.78 -5.70
N THR A 93 20.23 -0.05 -5.86
CA THR A 93 19.89 1.11 -5.02
C THR A 93 18.95 0.65 -3.91
N TYR A 94 19.34 0.92 -2.68
CA TYR A 94 18.57 0.65 -1.48
C TYR A 94 17.96 1.94 -0.96
N ALA A 95 16.84 1.81 -0.24
CA ALA A 95 16.28 2.87 0.58
C ALA A 95 16.12 2.36 2.01
N ARG A 96 16.45 3.21 2.99
CA ARG A 96 16.25 2.96 4.42
C ARG A 96 15.28 3.97 5.00
N LEU A 97 14.34 3.51 5.80
CA LEU A 97 13.37 4.33 6.49
C LEU A 97 14.01 5.10 7.67
N THR A 98 13.89 6.43 7.67
CA THR A 98 14.39 7.26 8.77
C THR A 98 13.42 7.29 9.95
N PRO A 99 13.85 7.74 11.15
CA PRO A 99 12.93 8.03 12.25
C PRO A 99 11.83 9.03 11.87
N LYS A 100 12.14 10.05 11.05
CA LYS A 100 11.19 11.03 10.52
C LYS A 100 10.15 10.35 9.62
N GLY A 101 10.58 9.45 8.74
CA GLY A 101 9.69 8.63 7.91
C GLY A 101 8.72 7.79 8.72
N ARG A 102 9.22 7.08 9.76
CA ARG A 102 8.37 6.32 10.70
C ARG A 102 7.35 7.20 11.42
N ALA A 103 7.77 8.38 11.86
CA ALA A 103 6.88 9.32 12.53
C ALA A 103 5.76 9.77 11.59
N LEU A 104 6.08 10.20 10.37
CA LEU A 104 5.09 10.62 9.38
C LEU A 104 4.11 9.50 9.04
N ARG A 105 4.60 8.27 8.81
CA ARG A 105 3.72 7.13 8.53
C ARG A 105 2.72 6.88 9.68
N ARG A 106 3.16 7.00 10.94
CA ARG A 106 2.25 6.90 12.10
C ARG A 106 1.26 8.06 12.16
N GLU A 107 1.66 9.28 11.85
CA GLU A 107 0.73 10.42 11.77
C GLU A 107 -0.32 10.20 10.68
N MET A 108 0.08 9.73 9.49
CA MET A 108 -0.85 9.36 8.42
C MET A 108 -1.81 8.25 8.85
N TRP A 109 -1.35 7.26 9.63
CA TRP A 109 -2.21 6.19 10.14
C TRP A 109 -3.33 6.69 11.05
N LYS A 110 -3.13 7.80 11.78
CA LYS A 110 -4.20 8.40 12.62
C LYS A 110 -5.39 8.91 11.80
N VAL A 111 -5.20 9.18 10.50
CA VAL A 111 -6.28 9.54 9.58
C VAL A 111 -6.72 8.33 8.77
N TYR A 112 -5.76 7.56 8.23
CA TYR A 112 -6.04 6.43 7.37
C TYR A 112 -6.75 5.29 8.09
N GLY A 113 -6.29 4.89 9.28
CA GLY A 113 -6.87 3.78 10.05
C GLY A 113 -8.34 3.98 10.38
N PRO A 114 -8.75 5.12 11.00
CA PRO A 114 -10.15 5.41 11.26
C PRO A 114 -11.00 5.50 9.99
N ALA A 115 -10.46 6.04 8.89
CA ALA A 115 -11.18 6.08 7.62
C ALA A 115 -11.46 4.67 7.07
N VAL A 116 -10.49 3.75 7.15
CA VAL A 116 -10.70 2.33 6.77
C VAL A 116 -11.77 1.69 7.63
N ASP A 117 -11.75 1.93 8.93
CA ASP A 117 -12.75 1.39 9.85
C ASP A 117 -14.16 1.91 9.52
N GLU A 118 -14.33 3.22 9.39
CA GLU A 118 -15.61 3.88 9.12
C GLU A 118 -16.19 3.54 7.74
N LEU A 119 -15.35 3.56 6.71
CA LEU A 119 -15.80 3.43 5.32
C LEU A 119 -15.93 1.98 4.89
N PHE A 120 -15.19 1.06 5.51
CA PHE A 120 -15.09 -0.32 5.05
C PHE A 120 -15.40 -1.35 6.16
N LEU A 121 -14.59 -1.44 7.21
CA LEU A 121 -14.70 -2.55 8.17
C LEU A 121 -16.02 -2.51 8.96
N SER A 122 -16.43 -1.34 9.47
CA SER A 122 -17.67 -1.17 10.22
C SER A 122 -18.94 -1.42 9.41
N ARG A 123 -18.83 -1.53 8.08
CA ARG A 123 -19.96 -1.87 7.19
C ARG A 123 -20.19 -3.37 7.05
N LEU A 124 -19.29 -4.17 7.60
CA LEU A 124 -19.32 -5.63 7.49
C LEU A 124 -19.36 -6.26 8.90
N PRO A 125 -20.34 -7.12 9.20
CA PRO A 125 -20.32 -7.97 10.39
C PRO A 125 -19.01 -8.78 10.47
N PRO A 126 -18.49 -9.10 11.68
CA PRO A 126 -17.22 -9.81 11.84
C PRO A 126 -17.10 -11.10 11.01
N ALA A 127 -18.15 -11.92 10.97
CA ALA A 127 -18.17 -13.15 10.18
C ALA A 127 -18.03 -12.89 8.65
N GLN A 128 -18.55 -11.76 8.15
CA GLN A 128 -18.37 -11.37 6.75
C GLN A 128 -16.94 -10.87 6.49
N GLN A 129 -16.34 -10.15 7.44
CA GLN A 129 -14.94 -9.74 7.33
C GLN A 129 -14.01 -10.96 7.24
N GLU A 130 -14.22 -11.98 8.08
CA GLU A 130 -13.46 -13.23 8.06
C GLU A 130 -13.61 -13.98 6.73
N SER A 131 -14.85 -14.14 6.26
CA SER A 131 -15.13 -14.80 4.97
C SER A 131 -14.52 -14.05 3.79
N MET A 132 -14.58 -12.72 3.79
CA MET A 132 -13.98 -11.88 2.76
C MET A 132 -12.44 -11.95 2.80
N ALA A 133 -11.84 -11.92 4.00
CA ALA A 133 -10.40 -12.06 4.17
C ALA A 133 -9.89 -13.41 3.66
N ALA A 134 -10.59 -14.51 3.97
CA ALA A 134 -10.28 -15.84 3.44
C ALA A 134 -10.35 -15.86 1.91
N SER A 135 -11.43 -15.31 1.33
CA SER A 135 -11.62 -15.24 -0.12
C SER A 135 -10.50 -14.45 -0.82
N PHE A 136 -10.12 -13.28 -0.28
CA PHE A 136 -9.02 -12.48 -0.83
C PHE A 136 -7.66 -13.16 -0.67
N LEU A 137 -7.45 -13.91 0.42
CA LEU A 137 -6.22 -14.69 0.61
C LEU A 137 -6.08 -15.78 -0.44
N ASP A 138 -7.14 -16.49 -0.76
CA ASP A 138 -7.13 -17.54 -1.79
C ASP A 138 -6.91 -16.96 -3.18
N ILE A 139 -7.56 -15.82 -3.51
CA ILE A 139 -7.29 -15.08 -4.75
C ILE A 139 -5.82 -14.64 -4.82
N ALA A 140 -5.26 -14.07 -3.75
CA ALA A 140 -3.88 -13.61 -3.72
C ALA A 140 -2.87 -14.76 -3.89
N ARG A 141 -3.16 -15.94 -3.31
CA ARG A 141 -2.35 -17.16 -3.49
C ARG A 141 -2.37 -17.63 -4.93
N HIS A 142 -3.55 -17.70 -5.55
CA HIS A 142 -3.71 -18.11 -6.93
C HIS A 142 -2.90 -17.20 -7.89
N VAL A 143 -3.06 -15.88 -7.77
CA VAL A 143 -2.33 -14.91 -8.62
C VAL A 143 -0.81 -15.02 -8.45
N ARG A 144 -0.33 -15.21 -7.21
CA ARG A 144 1.11 -15.40 -6.94
C ARG A 144 1.66 -16.70 -7.51
N ALA A 145 0.90 -17.79 -7.51
CA ALA A 145 1.31 -19.06 -8.10
C ALA A 145 1.44 -18.92 -9.63
N SER A 146 0.42 -18.37 -10.30
CA SER A 146 0.45 -18.18 -11.76
C SER A 146 1.56 -17.23 -12.24
N SER A 147 1.92 -16.23 -11.41
CA SER A 147 3.03 -15.33 -11.72
C SER A 147 4.39 -16.01 -11.64
N LYS A 148 4.56 -17.04 -10.78
CA LYS A 148 5.79 -17.83 -10.69
C LYS A 148 5.93 -18.80 -11.85
N GLU A 149 4.84 -19.48 -12.22
CA GLU A 149 4.81 -20.42 -13.36
C GLU A 149 5.10 -19.72 -14.70
N SER A 150 4.78 -18.43 -14.84
CA SER A 150 5.07 -17.65 -16.05
C SER A 150 6.50 -17.11 -16.13
N ALA A 151 7.27 -17.21 -15.03
CA ALA A 151 8.64 -16.73 -14.93
C ALA A 151 9.69 -17.86 -14.98
N GLU A 152 9.24 -19.12 -14.93
CA GLU A 152 10.02 -20.35 -15.15
C GLU A 152 9.91 -20.83 -16.60
#